data_AF-A0A379PM34-F1
#
_entry.id   AF-A0A379PM34-F1
#
_cell.length_a   1.000
_cell.length_b   1.000
_cell.length_c   1.000
_cell.angle_alpha   90.00
_cell.angle_beta   90.00
_cell.angle_gamma   90.00
#
_symmetry.space_group_name_H-M   'P 1'
#
loop_
_entity.id
_entity.type
_entity.pdbx_description
1 polymer ?
#
loop_
_entity_poly.entity_id
_entity_poly.type
_entity_poly.pdbx_seq_one_letter_code
_entity_poly.pdbx_strand_id
1 'polypeptide(L)'
;MYGPWRGGRSFDLGRMTLRELVVAYAAHPAIHLYGLLAIISAGLSVHWAEGVLRPALAVAATILAYPLAWYAIHRFILHSRFLYRSPLTAALWKRVHFDHHQDPHRLDVLFGAPVTTVPTILAILIPVGWLIGGAAGAAAACAAGFVITCIYEFCHCIQHLNFKPRGRLLRRMKELHLAHHFHHEGGNYGITSFVVDRALGTYYGEVRQRPRSPHVFNLGYDREEARRFPWVEKLTGAPPRDRPARPDARPDARPDRAA
;
A
#
# COMPACT_ATOMS: atom_id res chain seq x y z
N MET A 1 -21.08 -15.99 -9.87
CA MET A 1 -21.58 -16.48 -8.57
C MET A 1 -20.42 -17.21 -7.88
N TYR A 2 -19.76 -16.62 -6.90
CA TYR A 2 -18.61 -17.25 -6.22
C TYR A 2 -18.92 -17.44 -4.72
N GLY A 3 -19.18 -18.67 -4.31
CA GLY A 3 -19.20 -19.13 -2.92
C GLY A 3 -18.28 -20.35 -2.78
N PRO A 4 -17.58 -20.54 -1.64
CA PRO A 4 -17.75 -19.90 -0.35
C PRO A 4 -16.56 -18.98 0.01
N TRP A 5 -16.61 -17.74 -0.47
CA TRP A 5 -15.88 -16.59 0.07
C TRP A 5 -16.66 -15.98 1.26
N ARG A 6 -17.29 -16.85 2.07
CA ARG A 6 -18.26 -16.53 3.14
C ARG A 6 -17.81 -17.12 4.48
N GLY A 7 -16.53 -16.99 4.77
CA GLY A 7 -15.93 -17.58 5.95
C GLY A 7 -15.71 -16.61 7.12
N GLY A 8 -16.15 -15.35 7.06
CA GLY A 8 -16.12 -14.39 8.19
C GLY A 8 -14.75 -14.11 8.85
N ARG A 9 -13.70 -14.85 8.52
CA ARG A 9 -12.33 -14.63 8.94
C ARG A 9 -11.74 -13.67 7.92
N SER A 10 -11.60 -12.42 8.30
CA SER A 10 -10.55 -11.58 7.74
C SER A 10 -9.28 -12.44 7.61
N PHE A 11 -8.65 -12.45 6.45
CA PHE A 11 -7.35 -13.08 6.26
C PHE A 11 -6.35 -12.36 7.18
N ASP A 12 -6.24 -12.87 8.40
CA ASP A 12 -5.46 -12.31 9.50
C ASP A 12 -4.01 -12.76 9.33
N LEU A 13 -3.18 -11.86 8.82
CA LEU A 13 -1.74 -12.05 8.64
C LEU A 13 -1.01 -12.42 9.94
N GLY A 14 -1.58 -12.09 11.10
CA GLY A 14 -1.06 -12.49 12.40
C GLY A 14 -1.13 -14.01 12.64
N ARG A 15 -2.01 -14.72 11.92
CA ARG A 15 -2.26 -16.17 12.05
C ARG A 15 -1.88 -16.98 10.81
N MET A 16 -1.50 -16.32 9.72
CA MET A 16 -1.12 -16.98 8.47
C MET A 16 0.35 -17.39 8.48
N THR A 17 0.63 -18.54 7.89
CA THR A 17 1.96 -18.98 7.48
C THR A 17 2.37 -18.34 6.16
N LEU A 18 3.68 -18.37 5.84
CA LEU A 18 4.17 -17.91 4.54
C LEU A 18 3.54 -18.68 3.37
N ARG A 19 3.29 -19.99 3.54
CA ARG A 19 2.67 -20.82 2.51
C ARG A 19 1.23 -20.38 2.21
N GLU A 20 0.46 -20.12 3.25
CA GLU A 20 -0.91 -19.61 3.12
C GLU A 20 -0.94 -18.22 2.49
N LEU A 21 0.02 -17.34 2.84
CA LEU A 21 0.14 -16.05 2.16
C LEU A 21 0.41 -16.21 0.67
N VAL A 22 1.36 -17.09 0.27
CA VAL A 22 1.67 -17.30 -1.15
C VAL A 22 0.43 -17.75 -1.92
N VAL A 23 -0.36 -18.67 -1.36
CA VAL A 23 -1.61 -19.13 -1.97
C VAL A 23 -2.63 -17.99 -2.05
N ALA A 24 -2.84 -17.25 -0.96
CA ALA A 24 -3.79 -16.14 -0.92
C ALA A 24 -3.40 -15.02 -1.90
N TYR A 25 -2.12 -14.66 -1.95
CA TYR A 25 -1.56 -13.65 -2.86
C TYR A 25 -1.73 -14.09 -4.32
N ALA A 26 -1.38 -15.33 -4.64
CA ALA A 26 -1.51 -15.89 -5.99
C ALA A 26 -2.98 -16.04 -6.44
N ALA A 27 -3.94 -16.09 -5.52
CA ALA A 27 -5.37 -16.15 -5.82
C ALA A 27 -6.04 -14.77 -5.84
N HIS A 28 -5.34 -13.69 -5.50
CA HIS A 28 -5.95 -12.38 -5.29
C HIS A 28 -6.28 -11.69 -6.64
N PRO A 29 -7.54 -11.28 -6.91
CA PRO A 29 -7.94 -10.74 -8.21
C PRO A 29 -7.18 -9.48 -8.64
N ALA A 30 -6.80 -8.61 -7.70
CA ALA A 30 -6.01 -7.42 -8.03
C ALA A 30 -4.61 -7.80 -8.57
N ILE A 31 -4.01 -8.86 -8.05
CA ILE A 31 -2.69 -9.34 -8.50
C ILE A 31 -2.81 -9.94 -9.90
N HIS A 32 -3.89 -10.68 -10.19
CA HIS A 32 -4.17 -11.15 -11.56
C HIS A 32 -4.33 -9.99 -12.54
N LEU A 33 -5.07 -8.96 -12.15
CA LEU A 33 -5.26 -7.77 -12.97
C LEU A 33 -3.92 -7.07 -13.24
N TYR A 34 -3.08 -6.85 -12.21
CA TYR A 34 -1.78 -6.21 -12.39
C TYR A 34 -0.84 -7.07 -13.27
N GLY A 35 -0.84 -8.38 -13.09
CA GLY A 35 -0.09 -9.30 -13.95
C GLY A 35 -0.56 -9.26 -15.41
N LEU A 36 -1.88 -9.25 -15.64
CA LEU A 36 -2.46 -9.13 -16.98
C LEU A 36 -2.09 -7.79 -17.63
N LEU A 37 -2.24 -6.67 -16.90
CA LEU A 37 -1.87 -5.34 -17.39
C LEU A 37 -0.37 -5.24 -17.68
N ALA A 38 0.48 -5.89 -16.88
CA ALA A 38 1.92 -5.98 -17.15
C ALA A 38 2.20 -6.71 -18.46
N ILE A 39 1.56 -7.87 -18.69
CA ILE A 39 1.73 -8.66 -19.91
C ILE A 39 1.23 -7.90 -21.14
N ILE A 40 0.05 -7.29 -21.07
CA ILE A 40 -0.51 -6.48 -22.16
C ILE A 40 0.42 -5.30 -22.48
N SER A 41 0.86 -4.57 -21.45
CA SER A 41 1.76 -3.42 -21.63
C SER A 41 3.11 -3.85 -22.21
N ALA A 42 3.66 -4.99 -21.79
CA ALA A 42 4.88 -5.53 -22.37
C ALA A 42 4.69 -5.93 -23.84
N GLY A 43 3.57 -6.58 -24.19
CA GLY A 43 3.23 -6.91 -25.57
C GLY A 43 3.08 -5.68 -26.46
N LEU A 44 2.40 -4.64 -25.98
CA LEU A 44 2.28 -3.35 -26.66
C LEU A 44 3.64 -2.67 -26.83
N SER A 45 4.49 -2.71 -25.80
CA SER A 45 5.84 -2.19 -25.88
C SER A 45 6.65 -2.87 -26.97
N VAL A 46 6.57 -4.20 -27.09
CA VAL A 46 7.28 -4.96 -28.13
C VAL A 46 6.69 -4.65 -29.51
N HIS A 47 5.37 -4.59 -29.62
CA HIS A 47 4.69 -4.32 -30.89
C HIS A 47 5.01 -2.93 -31.47
N TRP A 48 5.13 -1.91 -30.62
CA TRP A 48 5.44 -0.53 -31.04
C TRP A 48 6.92 -0.18 -31.04
N ALA A 49 7.80 -1.07 -30.56
CA ALA A 49 9.22 -0.78 -30.47
C ALA A 49 9.90 -0.85 -31.84
N GLU A 50 10.56 0.24 -32.23
CA GLU A 50 11.51 0.26 -33.36
C GLU A 50 12.89 -0.33 -32.98
N GLY A 51 13.13 -0.55 -31.67
CA GLY A 51 14.35 -1.12 -31.12
C GLY A 51 14.29 -1.22 -29.60
N VAL A 52 15.21 -1.99 -29.00
CA VAL A 52 15.17 -2.34 -27.57
C VAL A 52 15.61 -1.21 -26.63
N LEU A 53 16.47 -0.30 -27.10
CA LEU A 53 17.14 0.67 -26.23
C LEU A 53 16.16 1.60 -25.50
N ARG A 54 15.24 2.25 -26.23
CA ARG A 54 14.31 3.23 -25.63
C ARG A 54 13.33 2.59 -24.63
N PRO A 55 12.67 1.46 -24.94
CA PRO A 55 11.91 0.70 -23.94
C PRO A 55 12.75 0.30 -22.72
N ALA A 56 13.98 -0.19 -22.91
CA ALA A 56 14.86 -0.57 -21.80
C ALA A 56 15.22 0.63 -20.90
N LEU A 57 15.48 1.80 -21.49
CA LEU A 57 15.70 3.04 -20.74
C LEU A 57 14.44 3.47 -19.98
N ALA A 58 13.25 3.29 -20.54
CA ALA A 58 11.99 3.59 -19.86
C ALA A 58 11.75 2.66 -18.65
N VAL A 59 12.09 1.36 -18.79
CA VAL A 59 12.07 0.41 -17.66
C VAL A 59 13.07 0.82 -16.58
N ALA A 60 14.31 1.15 -16.95
CA ALA A 60 15.33 1.59 -16.01
C ALA A 60 14.90 2.87 -15.26
N ALA A 61 14.38 3.86 -15.98
CA ALA A 61 13.84 5.08 -15.40
C ALA A 61 12.70 4.79 -14.41
N THR A 62 11.81 3.85 -14.76
CA THR A 62 10.71 3.42 -13.88
C THR A 62 11.24 2.82 -12.57
N ILE A 63 12.21 1.91 -12.65
CA ILE A 63 12.83 1.27 -11.47
C ILE A 63 13.46 2.32 -10.54
N LEU A 64 14.15 3.32 -11.11
CA LEU A 64 14.81 4.38 -10.35
C LEU A 64 13.81 5.40 -9.77
N ALA A 65 12.74 5.72 -10.49
CA ALA A 65 11.72 6.67 -10.06
C ALA A 65 10.74 6.08 -9.04
N TYR A 66 10.52 4.76 -9.04
CA TYR A 66 9.50 4.11 -8.22
C TYR A 66 9.66 4.39 -6.71
N PRO A 67 10.85 4.29 -6.08
CA PRO A 67 11.01 4.62 -4.66
C PRO A 67 10.62 6.06 -4.34
N LEU A 68 10.88 7.00 -5.24
CA LEU A 68 10.52 8.41 -5.08
C LEU A 68 9.01 8.61 -5.19
N ALA A 69 8.38 8.03 -6.22
CA ALA A 69 6.94 8.09 -6.40
C ALA A 69 6.21 7.47 -5.20
N TRP A 70 6.64 6.29 -4.75
CA TRP A 70 6.09 5.63 -3.57
C TRP A 70 6.26 6.50 -2.32
N TYR A 71 7.46 7.03 -2.07
CA TYR A 71 7.70 7.91 -0.94
C TYR A 71 6.75 9.11 -0.92
N ALA A 72 6.59 9.78 -2.07
CA ALA A 72 5.73 10.95 -2.19
C ALA A 72 4.26 10.60 -1.93
N ILE A 73 3.77 9.50 -2.53
CA ILE A 73 2.40 9.02 -2.32
C ILE A 73 2.21 8.65 -0.84
N HIS A 74 3.10 7.84 -0.28
CA HIS A 74 2.98 7.36 1.10
C HIS A 74 2.99 8.54 2.08
N ARG A 75 3.98 9.43 1.98
CA ARG A 75 4.11 10.55 2.91
C ARG A 75 3.03 11.62 2.73
N PHE A 76 2.76 12.06 1.50
CA PHE A 76 1.95 13.26 1.26
C PHE A 76 0.48 12.98 0.92
N ILE A 77 0.14 11.75 0.50
CA ILE A 77 -1.24 11.35 0.20
C ILE A 77 -1.76 10.42 1.30
N LEU A 78 -1.07 9.29 1.52
CA LEU A 78 -1.53 8.25 2.45
C LEU A 78 -1.48 8.72 3.91
N HIS A 79 -0.41 9.42 4.32
CA HIS A 79 -0.30 10.06 5.64
C HIS A 79 -0.82 11.50 5.70
N SER A 80 -1.57 11.95 4.70
CA SER A 80 -2.08 13.32 4.69
C SER A 80 -3.07 13.58 5.83
N ARG A 81 -3.03 14.79 6.41
CA ARG A 81 -4.00 15.25 7.41
C ARG A 81 -5.12 16.12 6.84
N PHE A 82 -5.21 16.18 5.51
CA PHE A 82 -6.17 17.05 4.81
C PHE A 82 -7.27 16.26 4.12
N LEU A 83 -6.98 15.06 3.60
CA LEU A 83 -7.97 14.30 2.83
C LEU A 83 -9.15 13.81 3.67
N TYR A 84 -8.97 13.54 4.97
CA TYR A 84 -10.09 13.21 5.86
C TYR A 84 -11.00 14.40 6.17
N ARG A 85 -10.58 15.64 5.89
CA ARG A 85 -11.33 16.85 6.25
C ARG A 85 -12.49 17.15 5.29
N SER A 86 -12.45 16.57 4.08
CA SER A 86 -13.49 16.75 3.07
C SER A 86 -14.29 15.46 2.86
N PRO A 87 -15.64 15.53 2.75
CA PRO A 87 -16.46 14.37 2.45
C PRO A 87 -16.17 13.76 1.07
N LEU A 88 -15.61 14.55 0.14
CA LEU A 88 -15.26 14.10 -1.22
C LEU A 88 -14.03 13.16 -1.24
N THR A 89 -13.12 13.33 -0.28
CA THR A 89 -11.83 12.62 -0.23
C THR A 89 -11.70 11.66 0.94
N ALA A 90 -12.55 11.79 1.97
CA ALA A 90 -12.49 10.98 3.17
C ALA A 90 -12.61 9.47 2.90
N ALA A 91 -13.50 9.06 2.00
CA ALA A 91 -13.67 7.66 1.62
C ALA A 91 -12.42 7.08 0.95
N LEU A 92 -11.81 7.87 0.06
CA LEU A 92 -10.55 7.51 -0.60
C LEU A 92 -9.43 7.34 0.44
N TRP A 93 -9.19 8.37 1.25
CA TRP A 93 -8.13 8.37 2.28
C TRP A 93 -8.29 7.21 3.28
N LYS A 94 -9.53 6.99 3.73
CA LYS A 94 -9.89 5.85 4.59
C LYS A 94 -9.40 4.53 3.98
N ARG A 95 -9.74 4.30 2.71
CA ARG A 95 -9.50 3.02 2.02
C ARG A 95 -8.05 2.78 1.63
N VAL A 96 -7.31 3.83 1.25
CA VAL A 96 -5.95 3.69 0.70
C VAL A 96 -4.90 3.44 1.78
N HIS A 97 -5.13 3.84 3.04
CA HIS A 97 -4.12 3.62 4.08
C HIS A 97 -4.59 3.67 5.52
N PHE A 98 -5.57 4.52 5.87
CA PHE A 98 -6.02 4.63 7.26
C PHE A 98 -6.56 3.30 7.81
N ASP A 99 -7.35 2.55 7.02
CA ASP A 99 -7.85 1.24 7.43
C ASP A 99 -6.71 0.23 7.70
N HIS A 100 -5.62 0.32 6.94
CA HIS A 100 -4.43 -0.50 7.14
C HIS A 100 -3.69 -0.14 8.44
N HIS A 101 -3.56 1.15 8.77
CA HIS A 101 -3.02 1.55 10.08
C HIS A 101 -3.96 1.21 11.24
N GLN A 102 -5.28 1.24 11.04
CA GLN A 102 -6.24 0.84 12.07
C GLN A 102 -6.21 -0.67 12.35
N ASP A 103 -5.91 -1.49 11.35
CA ASP A 103 -5.82 -2.95 11.47
C ASP A 103 -4.77 -3.55 10.50
N PRO A 104 -3.48 -3.52 10.87
CA PRO A 104 -2.37 -3.90 9.99
C PRO A 104 -2.28 -5.42 9.75
N HIS A 105 -3.16 -6.22 10.35
CA HIS A 105 -3.20 -7.67 10.15
C HIS A 105 -4.22 -8.09 9.10
N ARG A 106 -5.10 -7.19 8.66
CA ARG A 106 -6.09 -7.47 7.63
C ARG A 106 -5.48 -7.44 6.23
N LEU A 107 -5.43 -8.60 5.58
CA LEU A 107 -4.90 -8.71 4.22
C LEU A 107 -5.67 -7.87 3.18
N ASP A 108 -7.00 -7.71 3.35
CA ASP A 108 -7.86 -7.04 2.37
C ASP A 108 -7.62 -5.52 2.27
N VAL A 109 -7.04 -4.93 3.32
CA VAL A 109 -6.67 -3.51 3.37
C VAL A 109 -5.19 -3.26 3.07
N LEU A 110 -4.40 -4.33 2.95
CA LEU A 110 -2.99 -4.25 2.56
C LEU A 110 -2.84 -3.97 1.07
N PHE A 111 -3.62 -4.68 0.24
CA PHE A 111 -3.54 -4.55 -1.20
C PHE A 111 -4.07 -3.20 -1.68
N GLY A 112 -3.28 -2.53 -2.51
CA GLY A 112 -3.75 -1.37 -3.26
C GLY A 112 -4.96 -1.75 -4.12
N ALA A 113 -6.06 -1.01 -3.98
CA ALA A 113 -7.27 -1.27 -4.74
C ALA A 113 -7.04 -0.91 -6.22
N PRO A 114 -7.51 -1.72 -7.19
CA PRO A 114 -7.31 -1.44 -8.62
C PRO A 114 -7.72 -0.03 -9.05
N VAL A 115 -8.83 0.47 -8.49
CA VAL A 115 -9.39 1.80 -8.81
C VAL A 115 -8.50 2.96 -8.39
N THR A 116 -7.56 2.76 -7.46
CA THR A 116 -6.58 3.77 -7.04
C THR A 116 -5.21 3.48 -7.63
N THR A 117 -4.81 2.21 -7.65
CA THR A 117 -3.47 1.78 -8.08
C THR A 117 -3.27 1.92 -9.58
N VAL A 118 -4.21 1.43 -10.40
CA VAL A 118 -4.08 1.46 -11.86
C VAL A 118 -4.02 2.90 -12.39
N PRO A 119 -4.96 3.81 -12.06
CA PRO A 119 -4.88 5.19 -12.55
C PRO A 119 -3.61 5.92 -12.09
N THR A 120 -3.15 5.66 -10.86
CA THR A 120 -1.91 6.27 -10.34
C THR A 120 -0.68 5.83 -11.14
N ILE A 121 -0.56 4.53 -11.41
CA ILE A 121 0.53 3.97 -12.23
C ILE A 121 0.51 4.59 -13.64
N LEU A 122 -0.65 4.60 -14.29
CA LEU A 122 -0.80 5.13 -15.64
C LEU A 122 -0.49 6.63 -15.69
N ALA A 123 -1.03 7.41 -14.76
CA ALA A 123 -0.84 8.86 -14.69
C ALA A 123 0.64 9.25 -14.49
N ILE A 124 1.40 8.45 -13.74
CA ILE A 124 2.82 8.72 -13.49
C ILE A 124 3.71 8.18 -14.61
N LEU A 125 3.48 6.94 -15.05
CA LEU A 125 4.45 6.23 -15.90
C LEU A 125 4.21 6.40 -17.39
N ILE A 126 2.99 6.70 -17.84
CA ILE A 126 2.77 7.02 -19.27
C ILE A 126 3.59 8.23 -19.68
N PRO A 127 3.54 9.39 -18.99
CA PRO A 127 4.34 10.55 -19.37
C PRO A 127 5.85 10.26 -19.33
N VAL A 128 6.33 9.60 -18.28
CA VAL A 128 7.76 9.27 -18.12
C VAL A 128 8.24 8.38 -19.26
N GLY A 129 7.53 7.28 -19.54
CA GLY A 129 7.91 6.37 -20.62
C GLY A 129 7.77 7.00 -22.01
N TRP A 130 6.73 7.83 -22.21
CA TRP A 130 6.50 8.53 -23.46
C TRP A 130 7.65 9.46 -23.82
N LEU A 131 8.16 10.23 -22.85
CA LEU A 131 9.30 11.14 -23.05
C LEU A 131 10.59 10.40 -23.46
N ILE A 132 10.72 9.11 -23.13
CA ILE A 132 11.92 8.31 -23.41
C ILE A 132 11.78 7.55 -24.74
N GLY A 133 10.60 7.00 -25.03
CA GLY A 133 10.41 6.05 -26.12
C GLY A 133 9.06 6.11 -26.83
N GLY A 134 8.32 7.21 -26.71
CA GLY A 134 6.98 7.35 -27.29
C GLY A 134 6.03 6.27 -26.76
N ALA A 135 5.15 5.76 -27.63
CA ALA A 135 4.18 4.73 -27.25
C ALA A 135 4.84 3.46 -26.70
N ALA A 136 5.94 3.01 -27.31
CA ALA A 136 6.69 1.85 -26.84
C ALA A 136 7.30 2.07 -25.45
N GLY A 137 7.89 3.24 -25.21
CA GLY A 137 8.44 3.61 -23.90
C GLY A 137 7.37 3.74 -22.82
N ALA A 138 6.21 4.34 -23.14
CA ALA A 138 5.07 4.44 -22.21
C ALA A 138 4.56 3.05 -21.81
N ALA A 139 4.39 2.16 -22.78
CA ALA A 139 3.97 0.78 -22.54
C ALA A 139 5.03 0.00 -21.71
N ALA A 140 6.31 0.18 -22.01
CA ALA A 140 7.41 -0.44 -21.25
C ALA A 140 7.44 0.02 -19.78
N ALA A 141 7.29 1.32 -19.55
CA ALA A 141 7.23 1.91 -18.22
C ALA A 141 6.02 1.38 -17.44
N CYS A 142 4.84 1.32 -18.05
CA CYS A 142 3.65 0.74 -17.42
C CYS A 142 3.83 -0.74 -17.08
N ALA A 143 4.42 -1.52 -18.00
CA ALA A 143 4.72 -2.93 -17.75
C ALA A 143 5.62 -3.11 -16.52
N ALA A 144 6.72 -2.35 -16.46
CA ALA A 144 7.62 -2.33 -15.31
C ALA A 144 6.89 -1.88 -14.03
N GLY A 145 6.07 -0.84 -14.11
CA GLY A 145 5.27 -0.34 -12.99
C GLY A 145 4.39 -1.42 -12.37
N PHE A 146 3.60 -2.12 -13.17
CA PHE A 146 2.72 -3.20 -12.68
C PHE A 146 3.51 -4.38 -12.09
N VAL A 147 4.64 -4.76 -12.70
CA VAL A 147 5.52 -5.81 -12.14
C VAL A 147 6.09 -5.38 -10.79
N ILE A 148 6.59 -4.15 -10.68
CA ILE A 148 7.13 -3.61 -9.44
C ILE A 148 6.03 -3.53 -8.37
N THR A 149 4.81 -3.12 -8.72
CA THR A 149 3.67 -3.09 -7.81
C THR A 149 3.39 -4.48 -7.24
N CYS A 150 3.33 -5.53 -8.06
CA CYS A 150 3.20 -6.90 -7.57
C CYS A 150 4.32 -7.27 -6.56
N ILE A 151 5.58 -6.96 -6.89
CA ILE A 151 6.70 -7.25 -5.98
C ILE A 151 6.56 -6.48 -4.66
N TYR A 152 6.20 -5.20 -4.72
CA TYR A 152 6.00 -4.35 -3.55
C TYR A 152 4.89 -4.87 -2.64
N GLU A 153 3.73 -5.19 -3.21
CA GLU A 153 2.56 -5.72 -2.50
C GLU A 153 2.90 -7.03 -1.80
N PHE A 154 3.63 -7.94 -2.48
CA PHE A 154 4.06 -9.19 -1.88
C PHE A 154 5.05 -8.98 -0.72
N CYS A 155 6.05 -8.10 -0.92
CA CYS A 155 6.98 -7.73 0.14
C CYS A 155 6.28 -7.08 1.33
N HIS A 156 5.31 -6.21 1.08
CA HIS A 156 4.50 -5.56 2.11
C HIS A 156 3.72 -6.59 2.93
N CYS A 157 3.06 -7.56 2.28
CA CYS A 157 2.39 -8.67 2.96
C CYS A 157 3.34 -9.47 3.86
N ILE A 158 4.53 -9.80 3.36
CA ILE A 158 5.55 -10.52 4.13
C ILE A 158 5.97 -9.73 5.39
N GLN A 159 6.09 -8.41 5.28
CA GLN A 159 6.49 -7.57 6.40
C GLN A 159 5.45 -7.58 7.54
N HIS A 160 4.17 -7.78 7.22
CA HIS A 160 3.07 -7.88 8.19
C HIS A 160 2.78 -9.30 8.72
N LEU A 161 3.27 -10.36 8.06
CA LEU A 161 3.12 -11.73 8.57
C LEU A 161 3.81 -11.93 9.93
N ASN A 162 3.26 -12.78 10.80
CA ASN A 162 3.90 -13.12 12.08
C ASN A 162 5.02 -14.18 11.94
N PHE A 163 6.09 -13.86 11.18
CA PHE A 163 7.30 -14.69 11.10
C PHE A 163 8.56 -13.83 10.99
N LYS A 164 9.72 -14.40 11.31
CA LYS A 164 11.02 -13.73 11.14
C LYS A 164 11.66 -14.14 9.81
N PRO A 165 11.84 -13.23 8.83
CA PRO A 165 12.51 -13.56 7.59
C PRO A 165 13.96 -14.01 7.81
N ARG A 166 14.40 -15.04 7.08
CA ARG A 166 15.78 -15.55 7.13
C ARG A 166 16.77 -14.55 6.52
N GLY A 167 16.41 -13.97 5.38
CA GLY A 167 17.24 -12.99 4.66
C GLY A 167 17.43 -11.70 5.46
N ARG A 168 18.68 -11.23 5.58
CA ARG A 168 19.02 -10.01 6.33
C ARG A 168 18.33 -8.77 5.77
N LEU A 169 18.29 -8.64 4.45
CA LEU A 169 17.64 -7.52 3.76
C LEU A 169 16.14 -7.45 4.06
N LEU A 170 15.41 -8.54 3.80
CA LEU A 170 13.97 -8.61 4.04
C LEU A 170 13.60 -8.45 5.52
N ARG A 171 14.40 -9.03 6.41
CA ARG A 171 14.23 -8.81 7.86
C ARG A 171 14.40 -7.33 8.20
N ARG A 172 15.40 -6.66 7.63
CA ARG A 172 15.63 -5.24 7.86
C ARG A 172 14.50 -4.37 7.32
N MET A 173 14.01 -4.65 6.10
CA MET A 173 12.85 -3.96 5.54
C MET A 173 11.63 -4.09 6.46
N LYS A 174 11.38 -5.32 6.96
CA LYS A 174 10.32 -5.59 7.93
C LYS A 174 10.49 -4.81 9.24
N GLU A 175 11.68 -4.82 9.83
CA GLU A 175 11.94 -4.07 11.07
C GLU A 175 11.62 -2.56 10.90
N LEU A 176 12.06 -1.97 9.80
CA LEU A 176 11.83 -0.55 9.49
C LEU A 176 10.33 -0.25 9.27
N HIS A 177 9.66 -1.11 8.50
CA HIS A 177 8.24 -0.97 8.20
C HIS A 177 7.34 -1.18 9.43
N LEU A 178 7.68 -2.15 10.28
CA LEU A 178 6.98 -2.33 11.56
C LEU A 178 7.26 -1.18 12.52
N ALA A 179 8.47 -0.61 12.52
CA ALA A 179 8.74 0.59 13.30
C ALA A 179 7.87 1.77 12.83
N HIS A 180 7.60 1.88 11.53
CA HIS A 180 6.66 2.87 10.99
C HIS A 180 5.23 2.66 11.51
N HIS A 181 4.71 1.43 11.45
CA HIS A 181 3.33 1.12 11.87
C HIS A 181 3.09 1.12 13.39
N PHE A 182 4.09 0.78 14.19
CA PHE A 182 3.90 0.50 15.62
C PHE A 182 4.65 1.44 16.56
N HIS A 183 5.59 2.23 16.04
CA HIS A 183 6.41 3.16 16.83
C HIS A 183 6.25 4.62 16.41
N HIS A 184 6.49 4.99 15.15
CA HIS A 184 6.39 6.37 14.70
C HIS A 184 6.13 6.48 13.18
N GLU A 185 4.92 6.83 12.79
CA GLU A 185 4.45 6.88 11.39
C GLU A 185 5.06 8.01 10.56
N GLY A 186 5.64 9.03 11.21
CA GLY A 186 6.30 10.16 10.53
C GLY A 186 7.68 9.87 9.91
N GLY A 187 8.05 8.61 9.67
CA GLY A 187 9.32 8.22 9.06
C GLY A 187 9.30 6.79 8.52
N ASN A 188 10.39 6.35 7.87
CA ASN A 188 10.51 5.04 7.23
C ASN A 188 9.34 4.75 6.27
N TYR A 189 9.04 5.68 5.35
CA TYR A 189 7.95 5.55 4.38
C TYR A 189 8.25 4.50 3.29
N GLY A 190 9.50 4.09 3.10
CA GLY A 190 9.86 3.01 2.20
C GLY A 190 9.23 1.66 2.58
N ILE A 191 8.94 0.81 1.58
CA ILE A 191 8.56 -0.60 1.79
C ILE A 191 9.72 -1.52 1.42
N THR A 192 10.16 -1.49 0.16
CA THR A 192 11.30 -2.31 -0.31
C THR A 192 12.59 -1.49 -0.46
N SER A 193 12.49 -0.16 -0.48
CA SER A 193 13.65 0.75 -0.53
C SER A 193 13.45 1.94 0.39
N PHE A 194 14.48 2.29 1.15
CA PHE A 194 14.53 3.43 2.09
C PHE A 194 15.53 4.50 1.65
N VAL A 195 15.97 4.45 0.38
CA VAL A 195 16.95 5.44 -0.16
C VAL A 195 16.40 6.86 -0.08
N VAL A 196 15.13 7.05 -0.42
CA VAL A 196 14.48 8.37 -0.38
C VAL A 196 14.28 8.85 1.06
N ASP A 197 13.94 7.94 1.99
CA ASP A 197 13.89 8.28 3.41
C ASP A 197 15.23 8.78 3.94
N ARG A 198 16.34 8.16 3.51
CA ARG A 198 17.69 8.62 3.89
C ARG A 198 18.00 9.97 3.27
N ALA A 199 17.72 10.14 1.99
CA ALA A 199 17.97 11.39 1.27
C ALA A 199 17.18 12.58 1.86
N LEU A 200 15.96 12.34 2.36
CA LEU A 200 15.06 13.38 2.87
C LEU A 200 14.97 13.42 4.41
N GLY A 201 15.85 12.71 5.12
CA GLY A 201 15.94 12.76 6.59
C GLY A 201 14.76 12.14 7.35
N THR A 202 13.96 11.28 6.71
CA THR A 202 12.85 10.56 7.36
C THR A 202 13.19 9.11 7.73
N TYR A 203 14.40 8.65 7.40
CA TYR A 203 14.91 7.36 7.84
C TYR A 203 15.27 7.38 9.33
N TYR A 204 14.82 6.37 10.07
CA TYR A 204 15.33 6.08 11.41
C TYR A 204 15.53 4.57 11.56
N GLY A 205 16.77 4.19 11.88
CA GLY A 205 17.19 2.81 11.88
C GLY A 205 16.81 2.03 13.14
N GLU A 206 16.57 2.73 14.24
CA GLU A 206 16.29 2.14 15.54
C GLU A 206 15.19 2.94 16.22
N VAL A 207 14.29 2.25 16.93
CA VAL A 207 13.12 2.89 17.56
C VAL A 207 13.53 3.99 18.55
N ARG A 208 14.67 3.86 19.24
CA ARG A 208 15.17 4.88 20.19
C ARG A 208 15.53 6.23 19.55
N GLN A 209 15.70 6.29 18.23
CA GLN A 209 16.03 7.52 17.52
C GLN A 209 14.83 8.48 17.39
N ARG A 210 13.60 8.00 17.69
CA ARG A 210 12.39 8.82 17.68
C ARG A 210 11.52 8.51 18.89
N PRO A 211 10.77 9.49 19.43
CA PRO A 211 9.75 9.19 20.43
C PRO A 211 8.67 8.30 19.83
N ARG A 212 7.85 7.67 20.67
CA ARG A 212 6.68 6.95 20.19
C ARG A 212 5.59 7.96 19.79
N SER A 213 5.04 7.85 18.59
CA SER A 213 3.96 8.73 18.14
C SER A 213 2.61 8.26 18.70
N PRO A 214 1.73 9.19 19.16
CA PRO A 214 0.36 8.86 19.52
C PRO A 214 -0.54 8.61 18.30
N HIS A 215 -0.05 8.88 17.09
CA HIS A 215 -0.84 8.86 15.86
C HIS A 215 -0.58 7.64 14.97
N VAL A 216 0.22 6.67 15.42
CA VAL A 216 0.59 5.52 14.58
C VAL A 216 -0.62 4.75 14.05
N PHE A 217 -1.74 4.68 14.79
CA PHE A 217 -2.93 3.97 14.34
C PHE A 217 -3.95 4.90 13.68
N ASN A 218 -4.01 6.17 14.07
CA ASN A 218 -5.06 7.11 13.62
C ASN A 218 -4.60 8.10 12.54
N LEU A 219 -3.29 8.15 12.24
CA LEU A 219 -2.68 9.04 11.25
C LEU A 219 -3.00 10.53 11.46
N GLY A 220 -3.26 10.93 12.71
CA GLY A 220 -3.66 12.29 13.05
C GLY A 220 -5.15 12.57 12.90
N TYR A 221 -5.98 11.56 12.60
CA TYR A 221 -7.43 11.62 12.69
C TYR A 221 -7.88 11.07 14.04
N ASP A 222 -7.63 11.82 15.12
CA ASP A 222 -8.04 11.46 16.48
C ASP A 222 -9.53 11.80 16.74
N ARG A 223 -10.00 11.58 17.97
CA ARG A 223 -11.39 11.86 18.36
C ARG A 223 -11.76 13.34 18.23
N GLU A 224 -10.80 14.26 18.35
CA GLU A 224 -11.09 15.69 18.21
C GLU A 224 -11.29 16.06 16.75
N GLU A 225 -10.42 15.56 15.87
CA GLU A 225 -10.58 15.72 14.43
C GLU A 225 -11.84 15.01 13.92
N ALA A 226 -12.22 13.86 14.49
CA ALA A 226 -13.47 13.18 14.15
C ALA A 226 -14.71 14.01 14.48
N ARG A 227 -14.74 14.73 15.62
CA ARG A 227 -15.81 15.67 15.96
C ARG A 227 -15.93 16.81 14.95
N ARG A 228 -14.81 17.29 14.41
CA ARG A 228 -14.76 18.40 13.43
C ARG A 228 -15.07 17.92 12.01
N PHE A 229 -14.59 16.74 11.64
CA PHE A 229 -14.66 16.16 10.31
C PHE A 229 -15.18 14.72 10.41
N PRO A 230 -16.50 14.52 10.57
CA PRO A 230 -17.07 13.22 10.96
C PRO A 230 -17.15 12.20 9.81
N TRP A 231 -16.60 12.51 8.64
CA TRP A 231 -16.80 11.73 7.42
C TRP A 231 -16.22 10.31 7.53
N VAL A 232 -14.98 10.18 8.01
CA VAL A 232 -14.32 8.87 8.17
C VAL A 232 -14.97 8.07 9.29
N GLU A 233 -15.32 8.69 10.43
CA GLU A 233 -16.08 8.06 11.51
C GLU A 233 -17.44 7.53 11.01
N LYS A 234 -18.22 8.35 10.28
CA LYS A 234 -19.51 7.92 9.68
C LYS A 234 -19.36 6.75 8.72
N LEU A 235 -18.30 6.72 7.91
CA LEU A 235 -17.99 5.60 7.01
C LEU A 235 -17.52 4.34 7.76
N THR A 236 -16.88 4.52 8.91
CA THR A 236 -16.36 3.42 9.74
C THR A 236 -17.46 2.83 10.61
N GLY A 237 -18.43 3.65 11.05
CA GLY A 237 -19.43 3.28 12.03
C GLY A 237 -18.92 3.31 13.48
N ALA A 238 -17.70 3.79 13.70
CA ALA A 238 -17.05 3.88 15.00
C ALA A 238 -15.96 4.97 15.00
N PRO A 239 -15.63 5.56 16.18
CA PRO A 239 -14.57 6.54 16.30
C PRO A 239 -13.19 5.94 15.96
N PRO A 240 -12.22 6.77 15.54
CA PRO A 240 -10.86 6.31 15.28
C PRO A 240 -10.22 5.72 16.55
N ARG A 241 -9.41 4.68 16.37
CA ARG A 241 -8.72 4.00 17.47
C ARG A 241 -7.27 4.45 17.56
N ASP A 242 -6.80 4.64 18.79
CA ASP A 242 -5.40 4.94 19.11
C ASP A 242 -4.56 3.68 19.36
N ARG A 243 -5.18 2.51 19.17
CA ARG A 243 -4.59 1.17 19.35
C ARG A 243 -5.20 0.22 18.32
N PRO A 244 -4.49 -0.82 17.88
CA PRO A 244 -5.03 -1.79 16.93
C PRO A 244 -6.15 -2.60 17.58
N ALA A 245 -7.01 -3.18 16.75
CA ALA A 245 -8.04 -4.10 17.22
C ALA A 245 -7.44 -5.22 18.08
N ARG A 246 -8.09 -5.62 19.18
CA ARG A 246 -7.68 -6.85 19.86
C ARG A 246 -8.01 -8.05 18.96
N PRO A 247 -7.11 -9.05 18.82
CA PRO A 247 -7.32 -10.21 17.94
C PRO A 247 -8.57 -11.06 18.24
N ASP A 248 -9.20 -10.86 19.39
CA ASP A 248 -10.35 -11.57 19.94
C ASP A 248 -11.61 -10.68 20.08
N ALA A 249 -11.53 -9.40 19.71
CA ALA A 249 -12.69 -8.53 19.65
C ALA A 249 -13.62 -9.03 18.53
N ARG A 250 -14.81 -9.51 18.89
CA ARG A 250 -15.87 -9.76 17.92
C ARG A 250 -16.08 -8.49 17.09
N PRO A 251 -16.28 -8.57 15.77
CA PRO A 251 -16.68 -7.39 15.00
C PRO A 251 -17.91 -6.81 15.69
N ASP A 252 -17.87 -5.53 16.08
CA ASP A 252 -18.99 -4.86 16.73
C ASP A 252 -20.25 -5.17 15.94
N ALA A 253 -21.21 -5.81 16.62
CA ALA A 253 -22.48 -6.16 16.02
C ALA A 253 -23.05 -4.88 15.42
N ARG A 254 -23.28 -4.86 14.11
CA ARG A 254 -24.11 -3.81 13.51
C ARG A 254 -25.39 -3.78 14.33
N PRO A 255 -25.86 -2.62 14.82
CA PRO A 255 -27.19 -2.57 15.40
C PRO A 255 -28.14 -3.01 14.29
N ASP A 256 -28.88 -4.09 14.56
CA ASP A 256 -29.99 -4.51 13.72
C ASP A 256 -30.83 -3.28 13.43
N ARG A 257 -31.02 -2.99 12.13
CA ARG A 257 -32.00 -2.00 11.71
C ARG A 257 -33.38 -2.56 12.05
N ALA A 258 -33.87 -2.21 13.24
CA ALA A 258 -35.27 -2.28 13.57
C ALA A 258 -35.89 -0.89 13.32
N ALA A 259 -36.55 -0.75 12.17
CA ALA A 259 -37.72 0.08 11.86
C ALA A 259 -37.90 0.13 10.34
#